data_AF-A0ABD1FMN8-F1
#
_entry.id   AF-A0ABD1FMN8-F1
#
_cell.length_a   1.000
_cell.length_b   1.000
_cell.length_c   1.000
_cell.angle_alpha   90.00
_cell.angle_beta   90.00
_cell.angle_gamma   90.00
#
_symmetry.space_group_name_H-M   'P 1'
#
loop_
_entity.id
_entity.type
_entity.pdbx_description
1 polymer ?
#
loop_
_entity_poly.entity_id
_entity_poly.type
_entity_poly.pdbx_seq_one_letter_code
_entity_poly.pdbx_strand_id
1 'polypeptide(L)'
;MTQVEFDFDSLNEFHDSVNELLSLPDMKLVVSDRRQEKLAHDVSEASLRMADSCAAAKDLILLAKDHLKSLQSAFRRIAGAADHTGSSIATHRLPRKQLKKAIMKRLDSLKGMDRGTFSSPAAAEGEEEQSLAAVVKLLTEVRATTTSMVRSLMTLIAIPHPGRKAESSRRDPIFRIKLTRVDSLSFWEKCDVSDIRTMMKRLEEVEMVVDDMAAELDDMFRRLIRTRASLLNIITA
;
A
#
# COMPACT_ATOMS: atom_id res chain seq x y z
N MET A 1 -4.04 -2.05 20.26
CA MET A 1 -3.41 -1.49 19.05
C MET A 1 -4.55 -1.06 18.15
N THR A 2 -4.58 0.18 17.69
CA THR A 2 -5.51 0.60 16.65
C THR A 2 -5.06 -0.09 15.36
N GLN A 3 -5.79 -1.14 14.97
CA GLN A 3 -5.65 -1.81 13.69
C GLN A 3 -5.77 -0.75 12.60
N VAL A 4 -4.89 -0.75 11.61
CA VAL A 4 -5.16 0.00 10.38
C VAL A 4 -6.21 -0.83 9.67
N GLU A 5 -7.48 -0.50 9.91
CA GLU A 5 -8.60 -1.17 9.27
C GLU A 5 -8.75 -0.56 7.87
N PHE A 6 -8.45 -1.37 6.86
CA PHE A 6 -8.77 -1.04 5.49
C PHE A 6 -10.11 -1.68 5.19
N ASP A 7 -11.04 -0.88 4.70
CA ASP A 7 -12.30 -1.40 4.18
C ASP A 7 -12.10 -1.85 2.73
N PHE A 8 -11.51 -3.05 2.59
CA PHE A 8 -11.29 -3.67 1.30
C PHE A 8 -12.58 -4.19 0.69
N ASP A 9 -13.53 -4.63 1.51
CA ASP A 9 -14.81 -5.17 1.05
C ASP A 9 -15.61 -4.10 0.29
N SER A 10 -15.77 -2.90 0.86
CA SER A 10 -16.47 -1.80 0.17
C SER A 10 -15.80 -1.41 -1.15
N LEU A 11 -14.45 -1.39 -1.19
CA LEU A 11 -13.71 -1.07 -2.42
C LEU A 11 -13.86 -2.17 -3.49
N ASN A 12 -13.86 -3.44 -3.06
CA ASN A 12 -14.05 -4.58 -3.94
C ASN A 12 -15.46 -4.62 -4.53
N GLU A 13 -16.49 -4.36 -3.71
CA GLU A 13 -17.87 -4.20 -4.16
C GLU A 13 -18.01 -3.05 -5.16
N PHE A 14 -17.35 -1.91 -4.92
CA PHE A 14 -17.36 -0.80 -5.86
C PHE A 14 -16.66 -1.16 -7.18
N HIS A 15 -15.54 -1.88 -7.12
CA HIS A 15 -14.86 -2.43 -8.29
C HIS A 15 -15.76 -3.34 -9.12
N ASP A 16 -16.51 -4.24 -8.46
CA ASP A 16 -17.43 -5.18 -9.12
C ASP A 16 -18.60 -4.43 -9.76
N SER A 17 -19.23 -3.51 -9.04
CA SER A 17 -20.31 -2.67 -9.56
C SER A 17 -19.91 -1.88 -10.81
N VAL A 18 -18.73 -1.25 -10.81
CA VAL A 18 -18.22 -0.51 -11.97
C VAL A 18 -17.93 -1.45 -13.15
N ASN A 19 -17.36 -2.62 -12.90
CA ASN A 19 -17.07 -3.57 -13.96
C ASN A 19 -18.34 -4.19 -14.57
N GLU A 20 -19.36 -4.44 -13.75
CA GLU A 20 -20.69 -4.87 -14.22
C GLU A 20 -21.33 -3.80 -15.09
N LEU A 21 -21.30 -2.53 -14.66
CA LEU A 21 -21.79 -1.39 -15.43
C LEU A 21 -21.11 -1.29 -16.81
N LEU A 22 -19.78 -1.45 -16.87
CA LEU A 22 -19.03 -1.41 -18.13
C LEU A 22 -19.28 -2.64 -19.02
N SER A 23 -19.81 -3.74 -18.49
CA SER A 23 -20.10 -4.95 -19.26
C SER A 23 -21.45 -4.91 -19.99
N LEU A 24 -22.31 -3.93 -19.66
CA LEU A 24 -23.65 -3.82 -20.24
C LEU A 24 -23.59 -3.54 -21.76
N PRO A 25 -24.43 -4.20 -22.57
CA PRO A 25 -24.46 -4.04 -24.04
C PRO A 25 -24.72 -2.59 -24.49
N ASP A 26 -25.55 -1.86 -23.74
CA ASP A 26 -26.00 -0.51 -24.09
C ASP A 26 -24.83 0.49 -24.08
N MET A 27 -23.77 0.23 -23.29
CA MET A 27 -22.56 1.05 -23.28
C MET A 27 -21.75 0.99 -24.58
N LYS A 28 -21.93 -0.06 -25.42
CA LYS A 28 -21.21 -0.21 -26.69
C LYS A 28 -21.75 0.67 -27.82
N LEU A 29 -23.06 0.94 -27.83
CA LEU A 29 -23.70 1.75 -28.87
C LEU A 29 -23.55 3.26 -28.63
N VAL A 30 -23.21 3.61 -27.39
CA VAL A 30 -23.25 4.94 -26.83
C VAL A 30 -21.97 5.75 -27.10
N VAL A 31 -20.80 5.11 -27.14
CA VAL A 31 -19.49 5.78 -27.38
C VAL A 31 -19.28 6.12 -28.86
N SER A 32 -20.36 6.51 -29.55
CA SER A 32 -20.34 6.97 -30.94
C SER A 32 -19.86 8.42 -31.08
N ASP A 33 -19.77 9.17 -29.96
CA ASP A 33 -19.22 10.53 -29.94
C ASP A 33 -17.69 10.53 -29.74
N ARG A 34 -16.96 11.22 -30.63
CA ARG A 34 -15.50 11.33 -30.64
C ARG A 34 -14.93 11.90 -29.32
N ARG A 35 -15.70 12.71 -28.58
CA ARG A 35 -15.29 13.21 -27.26
C ARG A 35 -15.33 12.09 -26.21
N GLN A 36 -16.38 11.27 -26.20
CA GLN A 36 -16.51 10.15 -25.26
C GLN A 36 -15.48 9.06 -25.53
N GLU A 37 -15.19 8.76 -26.81
CA GLU A 37 -14.14 7.81 -27.19
C GLU A 37 -12.77 8.21 -26.63
N LYS A 38 -12.42 9.50 -26.77
CA LYS A 38 -11.18 10.05 -26.19
C LYS A 38 -11.17 9.94 -24.66
N LEU A 39 -12.28 10.28 -24.00
CA LEU A 39 -12.37 10.18 -22.54
C LEU A 39 -12.24 8.72 -22.07
N ALA A 40 -12.90 7.78 -22.73
CA ALA A 40 -12.80 6.36 -22.43
C ALA A 40 -11.37 5.85 -22.62
N HIS A 41 -10.66 6.28 -23.67
CA HIS A 41 -9.25 5.99 -23.87
C HIS A 41 -8.38 6.56 -22.74
N ASP A 42 -8.58 7.82 -22.36
CA ASP A 42 -7.82 8.46 -21.30
C ASP A 42 -8.04 7.77 -19.93
N VAL A 43 -9.28 7.35 -19.64
CA VAL A 43 -9.64 6.58 -18.44
C VAL A 43 -9.06 5.15 -18.48
N SER A 44 -9.00 4.53 -19.67
CA SER A 44 -8.36 3.22 -19.87
C SER A 44 -6.86 3.30 -19.58
N GLU A 45 -6.17 4.32 -20.08
CA GLU A 45 -4.76 4.58 -19.79
C GLU A 45 -4.52 4.97 -18.33
N ALA A 46 -5.46 5.66 -17.68
CA ALA A 46 -5.43 5.91 -16.25
C ALA A 46 -5.54 4.61 -15.43
N SER A 47 -6.42 3.69 -15.85
CA SER A 47 -6.60 2.38 -15.22
C SER A 47 -5.33 1.54 -15.29
N LEU A 48 -4.64 1.53 -16.45
CA LEU A 48 -3.36 0.85 -16.61
C LEU A 48 -2.29 1.40 -15.66
N ARG A 49 -2.12 2.72 -15.61
CA ARG A 49 -1.14 3.37 -14.73
C ARG A 49 -1.44 3.11 -13.25
N MET A 50 -2.72 2.98 -12.89
CA MET A 50 -3.12 2.62 -11.54
C MET A 50 -2.81 1.14 -11.24
N ALA A 51 -3.03 0.24 -12.21
CA ALA A 51 -2.64 -1.17 -12.08
C ALA A 51 -1.12 -1.30 -11.86
N ASP A 52 -0.31 -0.65 -12.69
CA ASP A 52 1.16 -0.62 -12.53
C ASP A 52 1.57 -0.10 -11.15
N SER A 53 0.85 0.90 -10.64
CA SER A 53 1.08 1.45 -9.30
C SER A 53 0.71 0.47 -8.17
N CYS A 54 -0.34 -0.33 -8.35
CA CYS A 54 -0.71 -1.40 -7.40
C CYS A 54 0.39 -2.49 -7.38
N ALA A 55 0.85 -2.95 -8.54
CA ALA A 55 1.95 -3.90 -8.65
C ALA A 55 3.24 -3.37 -8.00
N ALA A 56 3.58 -2.12 -8.31
CA ALA A 56 4.71 -1.41 -7.73
C ALA A 56 4.64 -1.24 -6.20
N ALA A 57 3.44 -1.09 -5.65
CA ALA A 57 3.21 -1.05 -4.21
C ALA A 57 3.31 -2.45 -3.60
N LYS A 58 2.77 -3.48 -4.26
CA LYS A 58 2.90 -4.88 -3.83
C LYS A 58 4.37 -5.30 -3.71
N ASP A 59 5.21 -4.97 -4.68
CA ASP A 59 6.66 -5.22 -4.61
C ASP A 59 7.31 -4.57 -3.39
N LEU A 60 6.87 -3.35 -3.05
CA LEU A 60 7.35 -2.63 -1.88
C LEU A 60 6.89 -3.29 -0.57
N ILE A 61 5.67 -3.82 -0.54
CA ILE A 61 5.13 -4.58 0.60
C ILE A 61 5.91 -5.88 0.79
N LEU A 62 6.22 -6.61 -0.29
CA LEU A 62 7.05 -7.81 -0.23
C LEU A 62 8.47 -7.50 0.27
N LEU A 63 9.06 -6.38 -0.17
CA LEU A 63 10.33 -5.92 0.38
C LEU A 63 10.26 -5.62 1.89
N ALA A 64 9.13 -5.06 2.37
CA ALA A 64 8.90 -4.85 3.78
C ALA A 64 8.75 -6.18 4.54
N LYS A 65 8.08 -7.18 3.95
CA LYS A 65 7.97 -8.53 4.50
C LYS A 65 9.34 -9.19 4.71
N ASP A 66 10.22 -9.13 3.72
CA ASP A 66 11.58 -9.68 3.83
C ASP A 66 12.38 -8.99 4.94
N HIS A 67 12.15 -7.69 5.13
CA HIS A 67 12.72 -6.94 6.24
C HIS A 67 12.21 -7.43 7.60
N LEU A 68 10.91 -7.67 7.75
CA LEU A 68 10.30 -8.19 8.97
C LEU A 68 10.83 -9.59 9.32
N LYS A 69 10.96 -10.48 8.34
CA LYS A 69 11.56 -11.82 8.52
C LYS A 69 13.02 -11.75 8.97
N SER A 70 13.77 -10.81 8.40
CA SER A 70 15.16 -10.53 8.81
C SER A 70 15.22 -10.04 10.26
N LEU A 71 14.27 -9.20 10.68
CA LEU A 71 14.14 -8.75 12.07
C LEU A 71 13.81 -9.90 13.02
N GLN A 72 12.80 -10.71 12.72
CA GLN A 72 12.43 -11.87 13.53
C GLN A 72 13.63 -12.83 13.71
N SER A 73 14.36 -13.10 12.63
CA SER A 73 15.56 -13.95 12.66
C SER A 73 16.64 -13.36 13.56
N ALA A 74 16.82 -12.04 13.54
CA ALA A 74 17.78 -11.37 14.41
C ALA A 74 17.34 -11.43 15.88
N PHE A 75 16.07 -11.19 16.19
CA PHE A 75 15.53 -11.31 17.55
C PHE A 75 15.63 -12.74 18.10
N ARG A 76 15.38 -13.77 17.28
CA ARG A 76 15.58 -15.17 17.67
C ARG A 76 17.03 -15.45 18.11
N ARG A 77 18.01 -14.91 17.40
CA ARG A 77 19.43 -15.06 17.75
C ARG A 77 19.77 -14.34 19.06
N ILE A 78 19.23 -13.14 19.27
CA ILE A 78 19.44 -12.39 20.52
C ILE A 78 18.85 -13.16 21.71
N ALA A 79 17.63 -13.68 21.58
CA ALA A 79 17.00 -14.49 22.62
C ALA A 79 17.82 -15.76 22.95
N GLY A 80 18.26 -16.50 21.93
CA GLY A 80 19.08 -17.71 22.14
C GLY A 80 20.49 -17.45 22.68
N ALA A 81 21.07 -16.27 22.41
CA ALA A 81 22.37 -15.89 22.96
C ALA A 81 22.28 -15.44 24.43
N ALA A 82 21.15 -14.87 24.87
CA ALA A 82 20.91 -14.57 26.28
C ALA A 82 20.87 -15.84 27.16
N ASP A 83 20.48 -16.98 26.57
CA ASP A 83 20.45 -18.27 27.25
C ASP A 83 21.84 -18.95 27.33
N HIS A 84 22.87 -18.48 26.59
CA HIS A 84 24.21 -19.09 26.51
C HIS A 84 25.29 -18.02 26.74
N THR A 85 25.87 -17.99 27.95
CA THR A 85 26.76 -16.96 28.53
C THR A 85 28.10 -16.69 27.80
N GLY A 86 28.13 -16.38 26.50
CA GLY A 86 29.41 -16.04 25.85
C GLY A 86 29.45 -15.73 24.35
N SER A 87 28.32 -15.67 23.63
CA SER A 87 28.37 -15.33 22.20
C SER A 87 28.31 -13.82 21.99
N SER A 88 29.42 -13.22 21.56
CA SER A 88 29.46 -11.83 21.09
C SER A 88 28.55 -11.67 19.86
N ILE A 89 27.43 -10.98 20.04
CA ILE A 89 26.45 -10.76 18.98
C ILE A 89 27.06 -9.79 17.97
N ALA A 90 27.32 -10.28 16.77
CA ALA A 90 27.74 -9.43 15.66
C ALA A 90 26.71 -8.32 15.46
N THR A 91 27.17 -7.06 15.43
CA THR A 91 26.35 -5.87 15.22
C THR A 91 25.45 -6.04 14.00
N HIS A 92 24.18 -6.40 14.24
CA HIS A 92 23.26 -6.71 13.16
C HIS A 92 22.82 -5.42 12.48
N ARG A 93 23.35 -5.16 11.29
CA ARG A 93 23.03 -3.97 10.50
C ARG A 93 21.86 -4.25 9.57
N LEU A 94 20.73 -3.60 9.82
CA LEU A 94 19.54 -3.71 8.99
C LEU A 94 19.46 -2.58 7.97
N PRO A 95 19.25 -2.87 6.67
CA PRO A 95 19.17 -1.85 5.62
C PRO A 95 17.81 -1.11 5.63
N ARG A 96 17.41 -0.55 6.77
CA ARG A 96 16.15 0.22 6.94
C ARG A 96 16.10 1.48 6.09
N LYS A 97 17.27 2.06 5.80
CA LYS A 97 17.40 3.25 4.95
C LYS A 97 16.90 3.02 3.53
N GLN A 98 17.17 1.84 2.97
CA GLN A 98 16.78 1.52 1.60
C GLN A 98 15.26 1.35 1.50
N LEU A 99 14.67 0.58 2.42
CA LEU A 99 13.22 0.41 2.50
C LEU A 99 12.50 1.75 2.71
N LYS A 100 12.96 2.57 3.66
CA LYS A 100 12.43 3.93 3.86
C LYS A 100 12.50 4.78 2.59
N LYS A 101 13.65 4.77 1.90
CA LYS A 101 13.83 5.51 0.65
C LYS A 101 12.87 5.03 -0.43
N ALA A 102 12.67 3.71 -0.54
CA ALA A 102 11.73 3.13 -1.48
C ALA A 102 10.28 3.54 -1.16
N ILE A 103 9.88 3.50 0.12
CA ILE A 103 8.55 3.97 0.57
C ILE A 103 8.34 5.45 0.20
N MET A 104 9.28 6.33 0.56
CA MET A 104 9.18 7.75 0.25
C MET A 104 9.07 7.99 -1.26
N LYS A 105 9.91 7.32 -2.06
CA LYS A 105 9.87 7.41 -3.53
C LYS A 105 8.50 7.00 -4.08
N ARG A 106 7.88 5.94 -3.53
CA ARG A 106 6.54 5.51 -3.95
C ARG A 106 5.45 6.51 -3.57
N LEU A 107 5.50 7.07 -2.37
CA LEU A 107 4.56 8.12 -1.96
C LEU A 107 4.66 9.36 -2.86
N ASP A 108 5.87 9.76 -3.25
CA ASP A 108 6.08 10.87 -4.18
C ASP A 108 5.51 10.57 -5.57
N SER A 109 5.68 9.32 -6.05
CA SER A 109 5.11 8.85 -7.31
C SER A 109 3.58 8.88 -7.32
N LEU A 110 2.94 8.36 -6.26
CA LEU A 110 1.48 8.34 -6.11
C LEU A 110 0.90 9.75 -6.04
N LYS A 111 1.58 10.68 -5.38
CA LYS A 111 1.22 12.11 -5.36
C LYS A 111 1.38 12.78 -6.73
N GLY A 112 2.33 12.32 -7.54
CA GLY A 112 2.55 12.83 -8.90
C GLY A 112 1.38 12.57 -9.84
N MET A 113 0.62 11.50 -9.58
CA MET A 113 -0.51 11.04 -10.41
C MET A 113 -1.75 11.95 -10.36
N ASP A 114 -1.84 12.86 -9.39
CA ASP A 114 -2.94 13.86 -9.29
C ASP A 114 -2.95 14.88 -10.44
N ARG A 115 -1.78 15.24 -10.97
CA ARG A 115 -1.64 16.49 -11.76
C ARG A 115 -2.18 16.45 -13.19
N GLY A 116 -2.81 15.36 -13.62
CA GLY A 116 -3.37 15.30 -14.97
C GLY A 116 -4.17 14.04 -15.32
N THR A 117 -4.72 13.31 -14.35
CA THR A 117 -5.37 12.01 -14.63
C THR A 117 -6.72 11.81 -13.96
N PHE A 118 -6.92 12.36 -12.77
CA PHE A 118 -8.16 12.19 -11.99
C PHE A 118 -8.92 13.50 -11.79
N SER A 119 -8.58 14.54 -12.57
CA SER A 119 -9.30 15.81 -12.57
C SER A 119 -10.73 15.55 -13.07
N SER A 120 -11.72 15.83 -12.23
CA SER A 120 -13.13 15.61 -12.49
C SER A 120 -13.54 16.12 -13.89
N PRO A 121 -14.32 15.35 -14.67
CA PRO A 121 -15.15 15.95 -15.70
C PRO A 121 -16.07 16.95 -14.99
N ALA A 122 -16.01 18.22 -15.39
CA ALA A 122 -16.93 19.23 -14.87
C ALA A 122 -18.35 18.89 -15.36
N ALA A 123 -19.30 18.78 -14.42
CA ALA A 123 -20.75 18.68 -14.62
C ALA A 123 -21.20 17.91 -15.89
N ALA A 124 -21.28 16.59 -15.75
CA ALA A 124 -21.80 15.67 -16.75
C ALA A 124 -23.33 15.64 -16.72
N GLU A 125 -24.00 16.03 -17.81
CA GLU A 125 -25.47 16.08 -17.89
C GLU A 125 -26.11 14.81 -18.51
N GLY A 126 -25.36 13.72 -18.71
CA GLY A 126 -25.87 12.44 -19.26
C GLY A 126 -25.51 11.20 -18.43
N GLU A 127 -26.33 10.14 -18.51
CA GLU A 127 -26.13 8.83 -17.83
C GLU A 127 -24.82 8.12 -18.24
N GLU A 128 -24.29 8.44 -19.41
CA GLU A 128 -23.13 7.79 -20.04
C GLU A 128 -21.81 8.36 -19.50
N GLU A 129 -21.77 9.67 -19.32
CA GLU A 129 -20.63 10.34 -18.67
C GLU A 129 -20.61 10.02 -17.16
N GLN A 130 -21.70 9.49 -16.60
CA GLN A 130 -21.74 8.94 -15.24
C GLN A 130 -20.99 7.61 -15.11
N SER A 131 -20.93 6.74 -16.13
CA SER A 131 -20.19 5.47 -16.05
C SER A 131 -18.67 5.70 -16.07
N LEU A 132 -18.19 6.55 -16.97
CA LEU A 132 -16.78 6.98 -16.98
C LEU A 132 -16.43 7.76 -15.71
N ALA A 133 -17.34 8.61 -15.21
CA ALA A 133 -17.15 9.27 -13.92
C ALA A 133 -17.07 8.28 -12.75
N ALA A 134 -17.84 7.18 -12.78
CA ALA A 134 -17.75 6.12 -11.79
C ALA A 134 -16.37 5.43 -11.82
N VAL A 135 -15.81 5.18 -13.02
CA VAL A 135 -14.44 4.68 -13.14
C VAL A 135 -13.43 5.68 -12.59
N VAL A 136 -13.56 6.97 -12.88
CA VAL A 136 -12.65 8.00 -12.33
C VAL A 136 -12.70 8.04 -10.80
N LYS A 137 -13.89 7.91 -10.21
CA LYS A 137 -14.06 7.78 -8.75
C LYS A 137 -13.38 6.52 -8.22
N LEU A 138 -13.60 5.37 -8.85
CA LEU A 138 -12.96 4.10 -8.51
C LEU A 138 -11.44 4.22 -8.50
N LEU A 139 -10.84 4.77 -9.56
CA LEU A 139 -9.39 4.95 -9.62
C LEU A 139 -8.88 5.90 -8.52
N THR A 140 -9.68 6.89 -8.13
CA THR A 140 -9.36 7.82 -7.03
C THR A 140 -9.34 7.09 -5.68
N GLU A 141 -10.30 6.20 -5.43
CA GLU A 141 -10.37 5.38 -4.21
C GLU A 141 -9.25 4.35 -4.15
N VAL A 142 -9.02 3.58 -5.22
CA VAL A 142 -7.89 2.64 -5.32
C VAL A 142 -6.56 3.33 -5.01
N ARG A 143 -6.36 4.52 -5.55
CA ARG A 143 -5.17 5.32 -5.27
C ARG A 143 -5.08 5.73 -3.81
N ALA A 144 -6.18 6.19 -3.21
CA ALA A 144 -6.22 6.58 -1.81
C ALA A 144 -5.88 5.39 -0.91
N THR A 145 -6.46 4.22 -1.18
CA THR A 145 -6.20 2.96 -0.49
C THR A 145 -4.74 2.53 -0.66
N THR A 146 -4.23 2.47 -1.89
CA THR A 146 -2.81 2.16 -2.17
C THR A 146 -1.87 3.11 -1.43
N THR A 147 -2.16 4.40 -1.42
CA THR A 147 -1.37 5.42 -0.70
C THR A 147 -1.43 5.19 0.81
N SER A 148 -2.59 4.84 1.35
CA SER A 148 -2.78 4.52 2.76
C SER A 148 -1.98 3.28 3.17
N MET A 149 -2.00 2.22 2.36
CA MET A 149 -1.24 0.99 2.58
C MET A 149 0.27 1.28 2.61
N VAL A 150 0.78 1.97 1.57
CA VAL A 150 2.21 2.36 1.48
C VAL A 150 2.63 3.25 2.65
N ARG A 151 1.77 4.17 3.09
CA ARG A 151 2.03 5.01 4.27
C ARG A 151 2.06 4.18 5.55
N SER A 152 1.15 3.22 5.68
CA SER A 152 1.05 2.34 6.85
C SER A 152 2.29 1.46 7.02
N LEU A 153 2.98 1.10 5.93
CA LEU A 153 4.28 0.43 6.02
C LEU A 153 5.30 1.21 6.86
N MET A 154 5.36 2.54 6.75
CA MET A 154 6.31 3.35 7.55
C MET A 154 6.08 3.19 9.05
N THR A 155 4.83 2.99 9.47
CA THR A 155 4.46 2.75 10.86
C THR A 155 4.68 1.29 11.27
N LEU A 156 4.37 0.33 10.40
CA LEU A 156 4.44 -1.09 10.69
C LEU A 156 5.88 -1.60 10.83
N ILE A 157 6.80 -1.11 9.99
CA ILE A 157 8.21 -1.54 10.02
C ILE A 157 9.03 -0.86 11.13
N ALA A 158 8.39 -0.02 11.93
CA ALA A 158 9.06 0.83 12.86
C ALA A 158 9.17 0.16 14.23
N ILE A 159 10.39 0.06 14.74
CA ILE A 159 10.66 -0.64 16.01
C ILE A 159 10.67 0.38 17.15
N PRO A 160 9.92 0.15 18.24
CA PRO A 160 9.97 1.01 19.41
C PRO A 160 11.39 1.02 19.99
N HIS A 161 11.85 2.18 20.44
CA HIS A 161 13.07 2.25 21.23
C HIS A 161 12.68 2.06 22.70
N PRO A 162 13.11 0.98 23.39
CA PRO A 162 12.63 0.68 24.74
C PRO A 162 13.04 1.73 25.80
N GLY A 163 13.97 2.65 25.47
CA GLY A 163 14.44 3.70 26.38
C GLY A 163 13.91 5.13 26.16
N ARG A 164 13.03 5.41 25.18
CA ARG A 164 12.54 6.79 24.93
C ARG A 164 11.05 6.93 25.23
N LYS A 165 10.73 7.71 26.27
CA LYS A 165 9.37 8.22 26.49
C LYS A 165 8.93 9.05 25.27
N ALA A 166 7.70 8.83 24.85
CA ALA A 166 7.08 9.48 23.71
C ALA A 166 6.97 11.00 23.92
N GLU A 167 7.96 11.79 23.48
CA GLU A 167 7.92 13.26 23.55
C GLU A 167 6.65 13.82 22.89
N SER A 168 5.85 14.54 23.68
CA SER A 168 4.64 15.24 23.27
C SER A 168 5.01 16.48 22.45
N SER A 169 5.12 16.33 21.13
CA SER A 169 5.28 17.45 20.21
C SER A 169 4.15 17.40 19.18
N ARG A 170 3.43 18.52 19.06
CA ARG A 170 2.30 18.79 18.17
C ARG A 170 2.68 18.68 16.68
N ARG A 171 2.89 17.46 16.17
CA ARG A 171 2.98 17.12 14.75
C ARG A 171 2.40 15.72 14.52
N ASP A 172 1.82 15.52 13.34
CA ASP A 172 1.07 14.33 12.92
C ASP A 172 1.62 13.00 13.48
N PRO A 173 0.78 12.17 14.13
CA PRO A 173 1.19 10.88 14.69
C PRO A 173 1.81 9.94 13.66
N ILE A 174 1.37 10.06 12.40
CA ILE A 174 1.82 9.27 11.24
C ILE A 174 3.34 9.43 10.99
N PHE A 175 3.92 10.59 11.30
CA PHE A 175 5.35 10.87 11.09
C PHE A 175 6.21 10.60 12.33
N ARG A 176 5.63 10.07 13.41
CA ARG A 176 6.26 9.99 14.72
C ARG A 176 6.83 8.64 15.11
N ILE A 177 7.20 7.82 14.12
CA ILE A 177 8.21 6.79 14.35
C ILE A 177 9.48 7.19 13.62
N LYS A 178 10.27 8.01 14.29
CA LYS A 178 11.68 8.16 13.95
C LYS A 178 12.29 6.77 14.10
N LEU A 179 12.51 6.08 12.97
CA LEU A 179 13.55 5.08 12.86
C LEU A 179 14.82 5.76 13.38
N THR A 180 15.10 5.58 14.67
CA THR A 180 16.33 6.11 15.27
C THR A 180 17.47 5.49 14.50
N ARG A 181 18.51 6.29 14.26
CA ARG A 181 19.66 6.06 13.38
C ARG A 181 20.50 4.83 13.69
N VAL A 182 20.02 3.94 14.53
CA VAL A 182 20.72 2.76 14.96
C VAL A 182 20.20 1.63 14.07
N ASP A 183 20.91 1.42 12.96
CA ASP A 183 20.82 0.20 12.14
C ASP A 183 21.14 -1.06 12.97
N SER A 184 21.58 -0.90 14.23
CA SER A 184 21.95 -1.93 15.18
C SER A 184 20.81 -2.31 16.13
N LEU A 185 20.68 -3.61 16.38
CA LEU A 185 19.81 -4.16 17.43
C LEU A 185 20.49 -4.19 18.81
N SER A 186 21.67 -3.58 18.97
CA SER A 186 22.45 -3.62 20.22
C SER A 186 21.74 -3.09 21.46
N PHE A 187 20.70 -2.27 21.31
CA PHE A 187 19.86 -1.88 22.45
C PHE A 187 19.04 -3.07 22.98
N TRP A 188 18.56 -3.93 22.09
CA TRP A 188 17.71 -5.08 22.42
C TRP A 188 18.50 -6.22 23.06
N GLU A 189 19.83 -6.25 22.91
CA GLU A 189 20.71 -7.19 23.61
C GLU A 189 20.68 -7.02 25.14
N LYS A 190 20.25 -5.84 25.63
CA LYS A 190 20.13 -5.53 27.06
C LYS A 190 18.70 -5.72 27.60
N CYS A 191 17.75 -6.07 26.74
CA CYS A 191 16.36 -6.25 27.13
C CYS A 191 16.13 -7.68 27.62
N ASP A 192 15.13 -7.87 28.46
CA ASP A 192 14.78 -9.20 28.94
C ASP A 192 14.25 -10.09 27.80
N VAL A 193 14.44 -11.40 27.93
CA VAL A 193 13.96 -12.39 26.94
C VAL A 193 12.44 -12.29 26.74
N SER A 194 11.69 -11.92 27.78
CA SER A 194 10.25 -11.65 27.71
C SER A 194 9.89 -10.48 26.78
N ASP A 195 10.67 -9.39 26.82
CA ASP A 195 10.47 -8.22 25.95
C ASP A 195 10.78 -8.57 24.49
N ILE A 196 11.85 -9.34 24.27
CA ILE A 196 12.24 -9.83 22.93
C ILE A 196 11.14 -10.74 22.37
N ARG A 197 10.60 -11.66 23.17
CA ARG A 197 9.49 -12.54 22.76
C ARG A 197 8.23 -11.75 22.43
N THR A 198 7.92 -10.73 23.22
CA THR A 198 6.78 -9.83 22.96
C THR A 198 6.98 -9.09 21.63
N MET A 199 8.18 -8.60 21.35
CA MET A 199 8.49 -7.95 20.07
C MET A 199 8.38 -8.91 18.88
N MET A 200 8.84 -10.16 19.02
CA MET A 200 8.69 -11.17 17.98
C MET A 200 7.22 -11.47 17.66
N LYS A 201 6.38 -11.66 18.66
CA LYS A 201 4.93 -11.86 18.47
C LYS A 201 4.30 -10.70 17.70
N ARG A 202 4.69 -9.46 18.02
CA ARG A 202 4.23 -8.28 17.28
C ARG A 202 4.70 -8.28 15.83
N LEU A 203 5.92 -8.74 15.54
CA LEU A 203 6.42 -8.83 14.17
C LEU A 203 5.64 -9.87 13.36
N GLU A 204 5.22 -10.98 13.98
CA GLU A 204 4.34 -11.97 13.36
C GLU A 204 2.96 -11.37 13.04
N GLU A 205 2.34 -10.66 13.99
CA GLU A 205 1.08 -9.95 13.77
C GLU A 205 1.17 -8.94 12.60
N VAL A 206 2.29 -8.20 12.52
CA VAL A 206 2.54 -7.25 11.43
C VAL A 206 2.76 -7.96 10.09
N GLU A 207 3.43 -9.12 10.09
CA GLU A 207 3.63 -9.92 8.87
C GLU A 207 2.30 -10.37 8.27
N MET A 208 1.34 -10.79 9.10
CA MET A 208 -0.02 -11.15 8.65
C MET A 208 -0.71 -9.98 7.95
N VAL A 209 -0.69 -8.79 8.56
CA VAL A 209 -1.29 -7.58 7.97
C VAL A 209 -0.61 -7.21 6.64
N VAL A 210 0.72 -7.37 6.55
CA VAL A 210 1.50 -7.13 5.33
C VAL A 210 1.12 -8.12 4.23
N ASP A 211 0.78 -9.36 4.57
CA ASP A 211 0.29 -10.36 3.63
C ASP A 211 -1.10 -10.03 3.11
N ASP A 212 -2.03 -9.64 3.99
CA ASP A 212 -3.37 -9.21 3.59
C ASP A 212 -3.29 -8.00 2.63
N MET A 213 -2.43 -7.02 2.94
CA MET A 213 -2.18 -5.90 2.04
C MET A 213 -1.62 -6.32 0.67
N ALA A 214 -0.71 -7.30 0.64
CA ALA A 214 -0.12 -7.77 -0.61
C ALA A 214 -1.13 -8.52 -1.48
N ALA A 215 -2.02 -9.30 -0.85
CA ALA A 215 -3.12 -9.98 -1.52
C ALA A 215 -4.11 -8.96 -2.10
N GLU A 216 -4.50 -7.96 -1.32
CA GLU A 216 -5.45 -6.95 -1.79
C GLU A 216 -4.91 -6.14 -2.98
N LEU A 217 -3.64 -5.74 -2.96
CA LEU A 217 -3.02 -5.03 -4.10
C LEU A 217 -3.00 -5.88 -5.37
N ASP A 218 -2.90 -7.19 -5.22
CA ASP A 218 -2.96 -8.15 -6.32
C ASP A 218 -4.38 -8.25 -6.90
N ASP A 219 -5.40 -8.20 -6.04
CA ASP A 219 -6.81 -8.17 -6.45
C ASP A 219 -7.18 -6.85 -7.12
N MET A 220 -6.82 -5.71 -6.52
CA MET A 220 -6.99 -4.39 -7.16
C MET A 220 -6.30 -4.35 -8.53
N PHE A 221 -5.07 -4.86 -8.65
CA PHE A 221 -4.38 -4.98 -9.94
C PHE A 221 -5.21 -5.75 -10.96
N ARG A 222 -5.66 -6.97 -10.63
CA ARG A 222 -6.48 -7.79 -11.54
C ARG A 222 -7.77 -7.09 -11.95
N ARG A 223 -8.47 -6.47 -11.00
CA ARG A 223 -9.73 -5.77 -11.22
C ARG A 223 -9.55 -4.56 -12.13
N LEU A 224 -8.47 -3.80 -11.99
CA LEU A 224 -8.12 -2.69 -12.88
C LEU A 224 -7.80 -3.14 -14.31
N ILE A 225 -7.11 -4.28 -14.46
CA ILE A 225 -6.88 -4.88 -15.78
C ILE A 225 -8.21 -5.26 -16.44
N ARG A 226 -9.17 -5.82 -15.68
CA ARG A 226 -10.53 -6.08 -16.17
C ARG A 226 -11.24 -4.79 -16.58
N THR A 227 -11.22 -3.76 -15.75
CA THR A 227 -11.81 -2.44 -16.07
C THR A 227 -11.25 -1.89 -17.37
N ARG A 228 -9.93 -1.93 -17.53
CA ARG A 228 -9.25 -1.52 -18.77
C ARG A 228 -9.72 -2.34 -19.98
N ALA A 229 -9.80 -3.66 -19.85
CA ALA A 229 -10.25 -4.52 -20.94
C ALA A 229 -11.68 -4.20 -21.36
N SER A 230 -12.60 -3.96 -20.41
CA SER A 230 -13.97 -3.53 -20.71
C SER A 230 -14.00 -2.19 -21.43
N LEU A 231 -13.24 -1.20 -20.98
CA LEU A 231 -13.15 0.11 -21.64
C LEU A 231 -12.61 0.00 -23.07
N LEU A 232 -11.55 -0.79 -23.29
CA LEU A 232 -11.02 -1.01 -24.63
C LEU A 232 -12.04 -1.70 -25.53
N ASN A 233 -12.75 -2.71 -25.03
CA ASN A 233 -13.81 -3.38 -25.80
C ASN A 233 -14.94 -2.42 -26.19
N ILE A 234 -15.28 -1.44 -25.36
CA ILE A 234 -16.27 -0.41 -25.69
C ILE A 234 -15.75 0.53 -26.79
N ILE A 235 -14.48 0.95 -26.71
CA ILE A 235 -13.86 1.86 -27.69
C ILE A 235 -13.69 1.20 -29.06
N THR A 236 -13.44 -0.12 -29.09
CA THR A 236 -13.18 -0.86 -30.34
C THR A 236 -14.40 -1.56 -30.92
N ALA A 237 -15.56 -1.51 -30.25
CA ALA A 237 -16.81 -2.14 -30.70
C ALA A 237 -17.45 -1.39 -31.87
#